data_AF-A0A8H6M8A5-F1
#
_entry.id   AF-A0A8H6M8A5-F1
#
_cell.length_a   1.000
_cell.length_b   1.000
_cell.length_c   1.000
_cell.angle_alpha   90.00
_cell.angle_beta   90.00
_cell.angle_gamma   90.00
#
_symmetry.space_group_name_H-M   'P 1'
#
loop_
_entity.id
_entity.type
_entity.pdbx_description
1 polymer ?
#
loop_
_entity_poly.entity_id
_entity_poly.type
_entity_poly.pdbx_seq_one_letter_code
_entity_poly.pdbx_strand_id
1 'polypeptide(L)'
;MIVTRPEHLGGVVEVEAKIGLIVDRAAGGRLKLPVLVETVLDPNAPLDIRFESNMSSTQHRHYNTLLNSLKTDQPTASPLDYSHLYLLDNFFPAPSDPASDSGRGGDKVRVTRDEKTSQVVQCVKKIRLGDLNVWSPHHKADWRVSVNLEVPVQHPLGSPSYTRRKDRMRYTHEEFVIDLTQVTTHSAPNAPPQQILHELELEIARPELLLATAAKRNDVTVSEHERSAFDELIRAFVNNARILVKIV
;
A
#
# COMPACT_ATOMS: atom_id res chain seq x y z
N MET A 1 -12.83 -17.08 -1.10
CA MET A 1 -12.21 -16.79 0.22
C MET A 1 -10.77 -16.36 0.00
N ILE A 2 -10.33 -15.27 0.64
CA ILE A 2 -8.89 -15.00 0.78
C ILE A 2 -8.36 -16.07 1.73
N VAL A 3 -7.79 -17.13 1.17
CA VAL A 3 -7.52 -18.43 1.82
C VAL A 3 -6.58 -18.32 3.04
N THR A 4 -5.93 -17.16 3.22
CA THR A 4 -4.97 -16.90 4.30
C THR A 4 -5.49 -15.95 5.39
N ARG A 5 -6.75 -15.50 5.34
CA ARG A 5 -7.32 -14.62 6.37
C ARG A 5 -7.56 -15.43 7.67
N PRO A 6 -6.98 -15.05 8.82
CA PRO A 6 -7.35 -15.64 10.10
C PRO A 6 -8.79 -15.22 10.46
N GLU A 7 -9.75 -16.14 10.36
CA GLU A 7 -11.19 -15.83 10.57
C GLU A 7 -11.52 -15.34 11.98
N HIS A 8 -10.69 -15.68 12.97
CA HIS A 8 -10.85 -15.31 14.37
C HIS A 8 -10.31 -13.91 14.71
N LEU A 9 -9.50 -13.30 13.83
CA LEU A 9 -8.98 -11.96 14.03
C LEU A 9 -9.93 -10.97 13.35
N GLY A 10 -10.65 -10.19 14.15
CA GLY A 10 -11.35 -9.00 13.66
C GLY A 10 -10.36 -8.10 12.92
N GLY A 11 -10.74 -7.52 11.79
CA GLY A 11 -9.81 -6.71 11.00
C GLY A 11 -10.30 -6.38 9.61
N VAL A 12 -9.66 -5.39 9.01
CA VAL A 12 -9.98 -4.86 7.69
C VAL A 12 -8.92 -5.30 6.70
N VAL A 13 -9.34 -5.86 5.57
CA VAL A 13 -8.41 -6.23 4.49
C VAL A 13 -8.00 -4.96 3.76
N GLU A 14 -6.71 -4.76 3.56
CA GLU A 14 -6.14 -3.66 2.78
C GLU A 14 -5.49 -4.28 1.54
N VAL A 15 -5.89 -3.78 0.36
CA VAL A 15 -5.27 -4.15 -0.93
C VAL A 15 -4.72 -2.89 -1.55
N GLU A 16 -3.40 -2.86 -1.73
CA GLU A 16 -2.67 -1.71 -2.23
C GLU A 16 -1.67 -2.12 -3.33
N ALA A 17 -1.50 -1.27 -4.33
CA ALA A 17 -0.44 -1.33 -5.32
C ALA A 17 0.56 -0.23 -4.97
N LYS A 18 1.80 -0.62 -4.70
CA LYS A 18 2.90 0.32 -4.45
C LYS A 18 3.75 0.45 -5.71
N ILE A 19 4.13 1.68 -6.05
CA ILE A 19 5.02 1.97 -7.18
C ILE A 19 6.46 2.10 -6.68
N GLY A 20 7.40 1.44 -7.34
CA GLY A 20 8.78 1.36 -6.85
C GLY A 20 9.68 0.60 -7.81
N LEU A 21 10.71 -0.05 -7.29
CA LEU A 21 11.65 -0.85 -8.07
C LEU A 21 11.78 -2.26 -7.49
N ILE A 22 11.83 -3.26 -8.37
CA ILE A 22 12.26 -4.61 -7.99
C ILE A 22 13.77 -4.65 -8.17
N VAL A 23 14.50 -4.88 -7.08
CA VAL A 23 15.97 -4.88 -7.03
C VAL A 23 16.47 -6.29 -6.80
N ASP A 24 17.39 -6.72 -7.66
CA ASP A 24 18.19 -7.92 -7.47
C ASP A 24 19.21 -7.65 -6.35
N ARG A 25 19.20 -8.45 -5.29
CA ARG A 25 20.07 -8.22 -4.13
C ARG A 25 21.53 -8.48 -4.43
N ALA A 26 21.84 -9.46 -5.27
CA ALA A 26 23.19 -9.83 -5.63
C ALA A 26 23.82 -8.77 -6.56
N ALA A 27 23.06 -8.29 -7.54
CA ALA A 27 23.52 -7.25 -8.47
C ALA A 27 23.43 -5.84 -7.88
N GLY A 28 22.62 -5.63 -6.83
CA GLY A 28 22.41 -4.33 -6.18
C GLY A 28 21.64 -3.31 -7.04
N GLY A 29 21.08 -3.74 -8.18
CA GLY A 29 20.40 -2.89 -9.14
C GLY A 29 19.02 -3.42 -9.51
N ARG A 30 18.26 -2.62 -10.29
CA ARG A 30 16.95 -3.04 -10.77
C ARG A 30 17.06 -4.36 -11.53
N LEU A 31 16.16 -5.29 -11.19
CA LEU A 31 16.05 -6.61 -11.80
C LEU A 31 15.98 -6.49 -13.33
N LYS A 32 16.67 -7.39 -14.03
CA LYS A 32 16.62 -7.53 -15.50
C LYS A 32 16.24 -8.94 -15.86
N LEU A 33 15.13 -9.09 -16.57
CA LEU A 33 14.64 -10.36 -17.08
C LEU A 33 14.61 -10.34 -18.62
N PRO A 34 14.83 -11.48 -19.29
CA PRO A 34 14.77 -11.58 -20.74
C PRO A 34 13.31 -11.66 -21.25
N VAL A 35 12.44 -10.74 -20.80
CA VAL A 35 11.04 -10.66 -21.23
C VAL A 35 10.71 -9.23 -21.66
N LEU A 36 9.77 -9.08 -22.59
CA LEU A 36 9.42 -7.80 -23.22
C LEU A 36 8.10 -7.22 -22.71
N VAL A 37 7.44 -7.89 -21.79
CA VAL A 37 6.11 -7.49 -21.32
C VAL A 37 6.07 -7.41 -19.81
N GLU A 38 5.11 -6.62 -19.31
CA GLU A 38 4.78 -6.61 -17.89
C GLU A 38 4.55 -8.05 -17.42
N THR A 39 5.30 -8.46 -16.39
CA THR A 39 5.35 -9.86 -15.97
C THR A 39 5.19 -9.94 -14.46
N VAL A 40 4.19 -10.72 -14.03
CA VAL A 40 4.06 -11.13 -12.63
C VAL A 40 5.17 -12.11 -12.32
N LEU A 41 5.97 -11.81 -11.29
CA LEU A 41 7.02 -12.72 -10.82
C LEU A 41 6.39 -13.80 -9.94
N ASP A 42 6.77 -15.05 -10.17
CA ASP A 42 6.38 -16.16 -9.31
C ASP A 42 6.96 -15.97 -7.90
N PRO A 43 6.12 -15.83 -6.84
CA PRO A 43 6.59 -15.68 -5.47
C PRO A 43 7.43 -16.87 -4.97
N ASN A 44 7.29 -18.04 -5.59
CA ASN A 44 8.02 -19.25 -5.23
C ASN A 44 9.30 -19.45 -6.06
N ALA A 45 9.53 -18.62 -7.08
CA ALA A 45 10.77 -18.68 -7.83
C ALA A 45 11.95 -18.32 -6.91
N PRO A 46 13.11 -18.98 -7.06
CA PRO A 46 14.30 -18.73 -6.23
C PRO A 46 15.03 -17.45 -6.67
N LEU A 47 14.30 -16.34 -6.79
CA LEU A 47 14.83 -15.02 -7.12
C LEU A 47 15.18 -14.27 -5.84
N ASP A 48 16.45 -13.90 -5.67
CA ASP A 48 16.88 -13.08 -4.54
C ASP A 48 16.62 -11.60 -4.81
N ILE A 49 15.36 -11.20 -4.61
CA ILE A 49 14.88 -9.85 -4.89
C ILE A 49 14.39 -9.13 -3.65
N ARG A 50 14.34 -7.80 -3.72
CA ARG A 50 13.60 -6.94 -2.81
C ARG A 50 12.81 -5.91 -3.60
N PHE A 51 11.70 -5.45 -3.07
CA PHE A 51 10.99 -4.31 -3.62
C PHE A 51 11.31 -3.07 -2.80
N GLU A 52 11.71 -2.02 -3.48
CA GLU A 52 11.97 -0.71 -2.90
C GLU A 52 10.81 0.21 -3.25
N SER A 53 9.94 0.46 -2.27
CA SER A 53 8.86 1.44 -2.36
C SER A 53 9.45 2.83 -2.17
N ASN A 54 10.07 3.36 -3.21
CA ASN A 54 10.66 4.69 -3.19
C ASN A 54 10.74 5.27 -4.61
N MET A 55 10.78 6.59 -4.70
CA MET A 55 11.06 7.34 -5.92
C MET A 55 11.89 8.57 -5.62
N SER A 56 12.41 9.22 -6.67
CA SER A 56 13.08 10.51 -6.51
C SER A 56 12.08 11.61 -6.12
N SER A 57 12.57 12.64 -5.43
CA SER A 57 11.78 13.84 -5.11
C SER A 57 11.22 14.54 -6.36
N THR A 58 11.92 14.44 -7.49
CA THR A 58 11.46 14.95 -8.79
C THR A 58 10.27 14.15 -9.33
N GLN A 59 10.32 12.82 -9.27
CA GLN A 59 9.19 11.96 -9.66
C GLN A 59 7.98 12.22 -8.74
N HIS A 60 8.21 12.31 -7.43
CA HIS A 60 7.16 12.65 -6.47
C HIS A 60 6.50 14.00 -6.77
N ARG A 61 7.30 15.03 -7.06
CA ARG A 61 6.78 16.34 -7.47
C ARG A 61 5.98 16.26 -8.77
N HIS A 62 6.47 15.50 -9.76
CA HIS A 62 5.78 15.31 -11.03
C HIS A 62 4.38 14.72 -10.83
N TYR A 63 4.27 13.66 -10.02
CA TYR A 63 2.97 13.08 -9.67
C TYR A 63 2.04 14.06 -8.96
N ASN A 64 2.56 14.81 -7.98
CA ASN A 64 1.76 15.83 -7.29
C ASN A 64 1.19 16.86 -8.27
N THR A 65 2.01 17.37 -9.19
CA THR A 65 1.55 18.32 -10.21
C THR A 65 0.46 17.72 -11.09
N LEU A 66 0.62 16.48 -11.56
CA LEU A 66 -0.34 15.80 -12.43
C LEU A 66 -1.66 15.49 -11.72
N LEU A 67 -1.62 14.98 -10.49
CA LEU A 67 -2.84 14.66 -9.74
C LEU A 67 -3.60 15.94 -9.37
N ASN A 68 -2.90 17.03 -9.06
CA ASN A 68 -3.53 18.33 -8.85
C ASN A 68 -4.14 18.91 -10.13
N SER A 69 -3.48 18.81 -11.30
CA SER A 69 -4.10 19.24 -12.56
C SER A 69 -5.35 18.43 -12.88
N LEU A 70 -5.30 17.11 -12.66
CA LEU A 70 -6.47 16.24 -12.80
C LEU A 70 -7.60 16.62 -11.84
N LYS A 71 -7.32 17.23 -10.69
CA LYS A 71 -8.36 17.74 -9.77
C LYS A 71 -8.99 19.05 -10.28
N THR A 72 -8.21 19.93 -10.90
CA THR A 72 -8.65 21.25 -11.36
C THR A 72 -9.40 21.20 -12.69
N ASP A 73 -8.98 20.32 -13.62
CA ASP A 73 -9.43 20.32 -15.01
C ASP A 73 -10.69 19.47 -15.29
N GLN A 74 -11.56 19.21 -14.31
CA GLN A 74 -12.67 18.25 -14.48
C GLN A 74 -14.04 18.87 -14.82
N PRO A 75 -14.61 18.56 -16.00
CA PRO A 75 -16.04 18.54 -16.26
C PRO A 75 -16.58 17.08 -16.22
N THR A 76 -16.19 16.26 -15.24
CA THR A 76 -16.57 14.84 -15.15
C THR A 76 -17.72 14.62 -14.17
N ALA A 77 -18.50 13.54 -14.40
CA ALA A 77 -19.60 13.15 -13.52
C ALA A 77 -19.15 12.62 -12.15
N SER A 78 -17.88 12.24 -12.00
CA SER A 78 -17.26 11.78 -10.75
C SER A 78 -15.99 12.61 -10.48
N PRO A 79 -16.03 13.55 -9.52
CA PRO A 79 -14.88 14.40 -9.23
C PRO A 79 -13.82 13.68 -8.40
N LEU A 80 -12.54 13.92 -8.67
CA LEU A 80 -11.44 13.54 -7.77
C LEU A 80 -11.58 14.31 -6.46
N ASP A 81 -11.51 13.67 -5.29
CA ASP A 81 -11.43 14.36 -3.99
C ASP A 81 -9.97 14.49 -3.53
N TYR A 82 -9.67 15.46 -2.68
CA TYR A 82 -8.30 15.74 -2.20
C TYR A 82 -8.27 16.06 -0.71
N SER A 83 -7.32 15.44 0.00
CA SER A 83 -6.98 15.80 1.37
C SER A 83 -5.47 15.76 1.61
N HIS A 84 -4.99 16.62 2.50
CA HIS A 84 -3.57 16.69 2.88
C HIS A 84 -3.43 16.36 4.35
N LEU A 85 -2.81 15.22 4.65
CA LEU A 85 -2.70 14.66 5.98
C LEU A 85 -1.26 14.73 6.47
N TYR A 86 -1.08 15.26 7.68
CA TYR A 86 0.19 15.26 8.40
C TYR A 86 0.05 14.29 9.57
N LEU A 87 0.71 13.13 9.47
CA LEU A 87 0.53 12.02 10.39
C LEU A 87 1.83 11.64 11.08
N LEU A 88 1.72 11.18 12.32
CA LEU A 88 2.82 10.61 13.09
C LEU A 88 2.53 9.14 13.37
N ASP A 89 3.33 8.25 12.80
CA ASP A 89 3.29 6.82 13.11
C ASP A 89 4.30 6.51 14.22
N ASN A 90 3.82 5.94 15.32
CA ASN A 90 4.63 5.41 16.41
C ASN A 90 4.55 3.87 16.42
N PHE A 91 5.70 3.21 16.49
CA PHE A 91 5.78 1.75 16.47
C PHE A 91 6.19 1.17 17.81
N PHE A 92 5.34 0.32 18.36
CA PHE A 92 5.57 -0.36 19.61
C PHE A 92 5.90 -1.83 19.36
N PRO A 93 6.79 -2.45 20.15
CA PRO A 93 6.94 -3.90 20.17
C PRO A 93 5.57 -4.53 20.46
N ALA A 94 5.20 -5.60 19.75
CA ALA A 94 4.03 -6.37 20.16
C ALA A 94 4.28 -6.97 21.55
N PRO A 95 3.23 -7.10 22.39
CA PRO A 95 3.27 -8.00 23.53
C PRO A 95 3.72 -9.37 23.02
N SER A 96 4.75 -9.95 23.63
CA SER A 96 5.33 -11.23 23.24
C SER A 96 4.24 -12.28 23.06
N ASP A 97 3.89 -12.59 21.80
CA ASP A 97 3.07 -13.75 21.49
C ASP A 97 4.03 -14.93 21.36
N PRO A 98 3.99 -15.93 22.27
CA PRO A 98 4.89 -17.07 22.21
C PRO A 98 4.73 -17.90 20.92
N ALA A 99 3.72 -17.63 20.10
CA ALA A 99 3.52 -18.24 18.79
C ALA A 99 4.15 -17.46 17.60
N SER A 100 4.66 -16.24 17.80
CA SER A 100 5.14 -15.39 16.69
C SER A 100 6.66 -15.53 16.44
N ASP A 101 7.07 -16.71 15.97
CA ASP A 101 8.45 -16.97 15.51
C ASP A 101 8.78 -16.31 14.15
N SER A 102 7.96 -15.36 13.70
CA SER A 102 8.22 -14.63 12.47
C SER A 102 9.09 -13.41 12.75
N GLY A 103 10.41 -13.59 12.77
CA GLY A 103 11.44 -12.54 12.79
C GLY A 103 11.42 -11.57 11.58
N ARG A 104 10.25 -11.30 10.99
CA ARG A 104 10.04 -10.45 9.81
C ARG A 104 9.04 -9.34 10.12
N GLY A 105 9.40 -8.36 10.94
CA GLY A 105 8.79 -7.02 10.98
C GLY A 105 7.27 -6.88 11.23
N GLY A 106 6.51 -7.98 11.38
CA GLY A 106 5.04 -8.01 11.46
C GLY A 106 4.46 -7.99 12.87
N ASP A 107 5.32 -8.01 13.89
CA ASP A 107 4.91 -8.00 15.30
C ASP A 107 5.05 -6.63 15.93
N LYS A 108 4.71 -5.56 15.22
CA LYS A 108 4.68 -4.21 15.79
C LYS A 108 3.27 -3.66 15.76
N VAL A 109 2.90 -3.02 16.87
CA VAL A 109 1.67 -2.22 16.93
C VAL A 109 2.00 -0.83 16.41
N ARG A 110 1.24 -0.37 15.43
CA ARG A 110 1.34 0.97 14.87
C ARG A 110 0.23 1.84 15.45
N VAL A 111 0.62 2.94 16.09
CA VAL A 111 -0.28 4.01 16.50
C VAL A 111 -0.05 5.19 15.57
N THR A 112 -1.07 5.56 14.80
CA THR A 112 -1.06 6.73 13.93
C THR A 112 -1.81 7.87 14.59
N ARG A 113 -1.19 9.05 14.65
CA ARG A 113 -1.78 10.28 15.20
C ARG A 113 -1.81 11.38 14.15
N ASP A 114 -2.80 12.26 14.24
CA ASP A 114 -2.77 13.54 13.54
C ASP A 114 -1.68 14.42 14.17
N GLU A 115 -0.76 14.94 13.36
CA GLU A 115 0.42 15.66 13.85
C GLU A 115 0.05 16.95 14.58
N LYS A 116 -1.02 17.64 14.16
CA LYS A 116 -1.42 18.94 14.72
C LYS A 116 -2.18 18.78 16.03
N THR A 117 -3.13 17.85 16.08
CA THR A 117 -4.05 17.67 17.20
C THR A 117 -3.59 16.61 18.19
N SER A 118 -2.59 15.80 17.83
CA SER A 118 -2.12 14.63 18.59
C SER A 118 -3.20 13.55 18.84
N GLN A 119 -4.37 13.67 18.21
CA GLN A 119 -5.44 12.70 18.31
C GLN A 119 -5.04 11.38 17.64
N VAL A 120 -5.40 10.25 18.26
CA VAL A 120 -5.16 8.93 17.69
C VAL A 120 -6.14 8.70 16.56
N VAL A 121 -5.62 8.54 15.35
CA VAL A 121 -6.39 8.24 14.13
C VAL A 121 -6.59 6.74 13.99
N GLN A 122 -5.54 5.96 14.28
CA GLN A 122 -5.57 4.50 14.11
C GLN A 122 -4.61 3.81 15.07
N CYS A 123 -4.99 2.64 15.57
CA CYS A 123 -4.13 1.76 16.37
C CYS A 123 -4.30 0.32 15.90
N VAL A 124 -3.33 -0.21 15.16
CA VAL A 124 -3.45 -1.49 14.46
C VAL A 124 -2.19 -2.36 14.54
N LYS A 125 -2.40 -3.67 14.50
CA LYS A 125 -1.38 -4.67 14.11
C LYS A 125 -1.61 -5.02 12.64
N LYS A 126 -0.62 -4.73 11.77
CA LYS A 126 -0.68 -5.01 10.33
C LYS A 126 -0.08 -6.39 10.05
N ILE A 127 -0.88 -7.31 9.55
CA ILE A 127 -0.49 -8.68 9.21
C ILE A 127 -0.43 -8.80 7.70
N ARG A 128 0.71 -9.19 7.15
CA ARG A 128 0.84 -9.38 5.71
C ARG A 128 0.23 -10.72 5.30
N LEU A 129 -0.75 -10.69 4.38
CA LEU A 129 -1.40 -11.88 3.84
C LEU A 129 -0.70 -12.38 2.57
N GLY A 130 -0.09 -11.49 1.81
CA GLY A 130 0.69 -11.85 0.62
C GLY A 130 1.14 -10.64 -0.19
N ASP A 131 1.96 -10.89 -1.20
CA ASP A 131 2.31 -9.90 -2.23
C ASP A 131 2.57 -10.54 -3.59
N LEU A 132 2.41 -9.72 -4.62
CA LEU A 132 2.74 -10.05 -6.01
C LEU A 132 3.59 -8.93 -6.58
N ASN A 133 4.79 -9.27 -7.04
CA ASN A 133 5.71 -8.35 -7.69
C ASN A 133 5.46 -8.37 -9.20
N VAL A 134 5.33 -7.19 -9.80
CA VAL A 134 5.09 -7.03 -11.23
C VAL A 134 6.23 -6.23 -11.83
N TRP A 135 7.03 -6.89 -12.67
CA TRP A 135 8.17 -6.29 -13.35
C TRP A 135 7.75 -5.67 -14.68
N SER A 136 8.20 -4.44 -14.94
CA SER A 136 7.78 -3.62 -16.08
C SER A 136 8.97 -3.21 -16.96
N PRO A 137 9.35 -4.00 -17.99
CA PRO A 137 10.58 -3.81 -18.77
C PRO A 137 10.70 -2.44 -19.43
N HIS A 138 9.57 -1.90 -19.90
CA HIS A 138 9.50 -0.71 -20.74
C HIS A 138 9.18 0.58 -19.96
N HIS A 139 9.13 0.50 -18.63
CA HIS A 139 8.83 1.63 -17.76
C HIS A 139 9.95 1.82 -16.75
N LYS A 140 10.07 3.02 -16.18
CA LYS A 140 11.11 3.33 -15.18
C LYS A 140 10.78 2.83 -13.78
N ALA A 141 9.55 2.37 -13.56
CA ALA A 141 9.09 1.82 -12.30
C ALA A 141 8.52 0.41 -12.52
N ASP A 142 8.63 -0.39 -11.47
CA ASP A 142 7.91 -1.64 -11.25
C ASP A 142 6.80 -1.39 -10.23
N TRP A 143 5.99 -2.40 -9.95
CA TRP A 143 4.96 -2.27 -8.92
C TRP A 143 4.72 -3.56 -8.17
N ARG A 144 4.17 -3.43 -6.97
CA ARG A 144 3.85 -4.55 -6.08
C ARG A 144 2.42 -4.43 -5.60
N VAL A 145 1.62 -5.48 -5.80
CA VAL A 145 0.36 -5.64 -5.07
C VAL A 145 0.68 -6.22 -3.71
N SER A 146 0.25 -5.56 -2.64
CA SER A 146 0.33 -6.06 -1.27
C SER A 146 -1.07 -6.23 -0.71
N VAL A 147 -1.30 -7.36 -0.04
CA VAL A 147 -2.54 -7.64 0.67
C VAL A 147 -2.20 -7.80 2.14
N ASN A 148 -2.84 -6.98 2.98
CA ASN A 148 -2.62 -6.98 4.41
C ASN A 148 -3.96 -7.08 5.15
N LEU A 149 -3.91 -7.51 6.41
CA LEU A 149 -5.01 -7.41 7.35
C LEU A 149 -4.60 -6.41 8.43
N GLU A 150 -5.36 -5.33 8.56
CA GLU A 150 -5.19 -4.37 9.64
C GLU A 150 -6.14 -4.72 10.79
N VAL A 151 -5.57 -5.26 11.86
CA VAL A 151 -6.31 -5.68 13.07
C VAL A 151 -6.29 -4.54 14.07
N PRO A 152 -7.44 -3.94 14.43
CA PRO A 152 -7.52 -2.96 15.51
C PRO A 152 -7.04 -3.58 16.82
N VAL A 153 -6.18 -2.87 17.54
CA VAL A 153 -5.67 -3.31 18.84
C VAL A 153 -5.76 -2.17 19.85
N GLN A 154 -5.76 -2.52 21.13
CA GLN A 154 -5.67 -1.52 22.19
C GLN A 154 -4.34 -0.78 22.12
N HIS A 155 -4.34 0.48 22.58
CA HIS A 155 -3.12 1.28 22.61
C HIS A 155 -2.08 0.60 23.52
N PRO A 156 -0.87 0.32 23.01
CA PRO A 156 0.16 -0.37 23.78
C PRO A 156 0.71 0.52 24.91
N LEU A 157 1.19 -0.11 25.98
CA LEU A 157 1.94 0.57 27.04
C LEU A 157 3.42 0.70 26.66
N GLY A 158 4.10 1.68 27.24
CA GLY A 158 5.55 1.90 27.04
C GLY A 158 5.88 2.98 26.01
N SER A 159 7.14 3.03 25.60
CA SER A 159 7.65 3.99 24.63
C SER A 159 7.73 3.38 23.22
N PRO A 160 7.57 4.20 22.17
CA PRO A 160 7.74 3.72 20.80
C PRO A 160 9.20 3.37 20.52
N SER A 161 9.41 2.28 19.79
CA SER A 161 10.71 1.80 19.32
C SER A 161 11.29 2.66 18.19
N TYR A 162 10.44 3.23 17.33
CA TYR A 162 10.80 4.24 16.34
C TYR A 162 9.56 5.01 15.89
N THR A 163 9.79 6.15 15.24
CA THR A 163 8.74 7.07 14.80
C THR A 163 8.94 7.43 13.33
N ARG A 164 7.83 7.58 12.61
CA ARG A 164 7.82 8.11 11.24
C ARG A 164 6.85 9.27 11.14
N ARG A 165 7.31 10.37 10.56
CA ARG A 165 6.47 11.48 10.16
C ARG A 165 6.04 11.26 8.71
N LYS A 166 4.75 11.40 8.41
CA LYS A 166 4.17 11.21 7.08
C LYS A 166 3.50 12.51 6.63
N ASP A 167 3.94 13.00 5.49
CA ASP A 167 3.29 14.08 4.75
C ASP A 167 2.60 13.43 3.55
N ARG A 168 1.26 13.34 3.60
CA ARG A 168 0.45 12.53 2.68
C ARG A 168 -0.56 13.38 1.93
N MET A 169 -0.36 13.49 0.61
CA MET A 169 -1.34 14.01 -0.33
C MET A 169 -2.20 12.85 -0.80
N ARG A 170 -3.48 12.85 -0.39
CA ARG A 170 -4.45 11.79 -0.66
C ARG A 170 -5.45 12.25 -1.69
N TYR A 171 -5.62 11.47 -2.74
CA TYR A 171 -6.62 11.68 -3.79
C TYR A 171 -7.59 10.51 -3.81
N THR A 172 -8.89 10.77 -3.87
CA THR A 172 -9.92 9.72 -3.89
C THR A 172 -10.74 9.82 -5.16
N HIS A 173 -10.89 8.73 -5.89
CA HIS A 173 -11.74 8.64 -7.08
C HIS A 173 -12.47 7.31 -7.11
N GLU A 174 -13.80 7.37 -7.03
CA GLU A 174 -14.66 6.18 -6.99
C GLU A 174 -14.19 5.17 -5.92
N GLU A 175 -13.78 3.96 -6.32
CA GLU A 175 -13.35 2.88 -5.43
C GLU A 175 -11.87 2.92 -5.09
N PHE A 176 -11.16 4.00 -5.42
CA PHE A 176 -9.72 4.07 -5.35
C PHE A 176 -9.21 5.26 -4.56
N VAL A 177 -8.15 5.03 -3.79
CA VAL A 177 -7.36 6.07 -3.13
C VAL A 177 -5.95 6.05 -3.70
N ILE A 178 -5.44 7.21 -4.10
CA ILE A 178 -4.06 7.41 -4.51
C ILE A 178 -3.39 8.24 -3.42
N ASP A 179 -2.45 7.64 -2.70
CA ASP A 179 -1.68 8.27 -1.64
C ASP A 179 -0.26 8.56 -2.16
N LEU A 180 0.08 9.84 -2.29
CA LEU A 180 1.44 10.30 -2.50
C LEU A 180 2.01 10.73 -1.15
N THR A 181 3.02 10.00 -0.65
CA THR A 181 3.48 10.15 0.73
C THR A 181 4.98 10.39 0.80
N GLN A 182 5.40 11.46 1.48
CA GLN A 182 6.76 11.60 1.96
C GLN A 182 6.86 11.06 3.39
N VAL A 183 7.74 10.08 3.60
CA VAL A 183 7.97 9.45 4.90
C VAL A 183 9.33 9.87 5.43
N THR A 184 9.37 10.47 6.61
CA THR A 184 10.61 10.84 7.31
C THR A 184 10.76 9.96 8.54
N THR A 185 11.81 9.13 8.57
CA THR A 185 12.07 8.22 9.68
C THR A 185 13.04 8.85 10.66
N HIS A 186 12.68 8.81 11.95
CA HIS A 186 13.52 9.28 13.05
C HIS A 186 13.78 8.14 14.03
N SER A 187 15.03 8.00 14.46
CA SER A 187 15.43 7.03 15.47
C SER A 187 14.96 7.42 16.88
N ALA A 188 14.70 8.71 17.12
CA ALA A 188 14.05 9.24 18.32
C ALA A 188 13.28 10.54 17.97
N PRO A 189 12.30 10.99 18.77
CA PRO A 189 11.43 12.14 18.46
C PRO A 189 12.16 13.45 18.11
N ASN A 190 13.40 13.62 18.58
CA ASN A 190 14.23 14.81 18.35
C ASN A 190 15.55 14.50 17.59
N ALA A 191 15.70 13.30 17.04
CA ALA A 191 16.89 12.94 16.27
C ALA A 191 16.81 13.51 14.84
N PRO A 192 17.95 13.82 14.20
CA PRO A 192 17.96 14.20 12.79
C PRO A 192 17.32 13.10 11.93
N PRO A 193 16.69 13.45 10.78
CA PRO A 193 16.11 12.48 9.87
C PRO A 193 17.13 11.42 9.46
N GLN A 194 16.82 10.14 9.72
CA GLN A 194 17.67 9.04 9.29
C GLN A 194 17.45 8.73 7.81
N GLN A 195 16.22 8.86 7.35
CA GLN A 195 15.83 8.52 5.99
C GLN A 195 14.59 9.31 5.56
N ILE A 196 14.59 9.77 4.32
CA ILE A 196 13.43 10.35 3.64
C ILE A 196 13.09 9.45 2.45
N LEU A 197 11.85 8.99 2.39
CA LEU A 197 11.31 8.19 1.29
C LEU A 197 10.15 8.93 0.64
N HIS A 198 9.99 8.74 -0.65
CA HIS A 198 8.86 9.21 -1.43
C HIS A 198 8.11 7.99 -1.98
N GLU A 199 6.87 7.82 -1.55
CA GLU A 199 6.04 6.66 -1.83
C GLU A 199 4.82 7.08 -2.65
N LEU A 200 4.38 6.20 -3.55
CA LEU A 200 3.11 6.32 -4.26
C LEU A 200 2.37 5.00 -4.15
N GLU A 201 1.17 5.07 -3.60
CA GLU A 201 0.32 3.93 -3.29
C GLU A 201 -1.06 4.14 -3.94
N LEU A 202 -1.60 3.08 -4.54
CA LEU A 202 -2.98 3.00 -5.02
C LEU A 202 -3.69 1.94 -4.17
N GLU A 203 -4.78 2.30 -3.50
CA GLU A 203 -5.54 1.43 -2.61
C GLU A 203 -6.98 1.27 -3.08
N ILE A 204 -7.57 0.09 -2.84
CA ILE A 204 -9.03 -0.09 -2.96
C ILE A 204 -9.71 0.50 -1.72
N ALA A 205 -10.48 1.56 -1.90
CA ALA A 205 -11.05 2.38 -0.83
C ALA A 205 -12.05 1.63 0.07
N ARG A 206 -12.81 0.69 -0.52
CA ARG A 206 -13.93 -0.01 0.15
C ARG A 206 -13.64 -1.50 0.30
N PRO A 207 -12.99 -1.91 1.39
CA PRO A 207 -12.62 -3.32 1.59
C PRO A 207 -13.83 -4.23 1.76
N GLU A 208 -14.94 -3.73 2.30
CA GLU A 208 -16.19 -4.49 2.37
C GLU A 208 -16.78 -4.78 0.98
N LEU A 209 -16.73 -3.82 0.06
CA LEU A 209 -17.15 -4.03 -1.33
C LEU A 209 -16.26 -5.07 -2.02
N LEU A 210 -14.94 -4.98 -1.83
CA LEU A 210 -14.00 -5.95 -2.35
C LEU A 210 -14.33 -7.37 -1.87
N LEU A 211 -14.56 -7.55 -0.56
CA LEU A 211 -14.89 -8.85 0.00
C LEU A 211 -16.26 -9.36 -0.44
N ALA A 212 -17.26 -8.49 -0.52
CA ALA A 212 -18.61 -8.84 -0.95
C ALA A 212 -18.63 -9.28 -2.41
N THR A 213 -17.95 -8.57 -3.30
CA THR A 213 -17.82 -8.95 -4.72
C THR A 213 -16.99 -10.22 -4.89
N ALA A 214 -15.90 -10.37 -4.13
CA ALA A 214 -15.08 -11.59 -4.15
C ALA A 214 -15.84 -12.84 -3.73
N ALA A 215 -16.76 -12.72 -2.76
CA ALA A 215 -17.61 -13.82 -2.32
C ALA A 215 -18.58 -14.29 -3.40
N LYS A 216 -19.05 -13.37 -4.25
CA LYS A 216 -20.01 -13.63 -5.33
C LYS A 216 -19.38 -14.09 -6.65
N ARG A 217 -18.07 -13.89 -6.85
CA ARG A 217 -17.37 -14.11 -8.13
C ARG A 217 -17.68 -15.46 -8.81
N ASN A 218 -17.74 -16.53 -8.02
CA ASN A 218 -17.98 -17.90 -8.51
C ASN A 218 -19.35 -18.46 -8.09
N ASP A 219 -20.24 -17.61 -7.56
CA ASP A 219 -21.55 -18.04 -7.10
C ASP A 219 -22.54 -18.05 -8.27
N VAL A 220 -22.89 -19.24 -8.74
CA VAL A 220 -23.82 -19.42 -9.87
C VAL A 220 -25.27 -19.02 -9.54
N THR A 221 -25.60 -18.78 -8.27
CA THR A 221 -26.95 -18.42 -7.82
C THR A 221 -27.27 -16.93 -7.93
N VAL A 222 -26.24 -16.07 -8.04
CA VAL A 222 -26.42 -14.61 -8.21
C VAL A 222 -26.41 -14.20 -9.68
N SER A 223 -26.74 -12.95 -9.97
CA SER A 223 -26.75 -12.43 -11.35
C SER A 223 -25.35 -12.43 -11.99
N GLU A 224 -25.26 -12.43 -13.32
CA GLU A 224 -23.99 -12.32 -14.04
C GLU A 224 -23.23 -11.04 -13.68
N HIS A 225 -23.96 -9.93 -13.50
CA HIS A 225 -23.41 -8.65 -13.06
C HIS A 225 -22.73 -8.74 -11.70
N GLU A 226 -23.33 -9.45 -10.74
CA GLU A 226 -22.75 -9.64 -9.42
C GLU A 226 -21.52 -10.56 -9.43
N ARG A 227 -21.49 -11.58 -10.30
CA ARG A 227 -20.32 -12.44 -10.48
C ARG A 227 -19.15 -11.67 -11.09
N SER A 228 -19.40 -10.80 -12.07
CA SER A 228 -18.36 -10.05 -12.78
C SER A 228 -17.85 -8.83 -12.01
N ALA A 229 -18.59 -8.32 -11.03
CA ALA A 229 -18.24 -7.12 -10.27
C ALA A 229 -16.82 -7.15 -9.65
N PHE A 230 -16.38 -8.32 -9.16
CA PHE A 230 -15.01 -8.46 -8.64
C PHE A 230 -13.96 -8.28 -9.74
N ASP A 231 -14.17 -8.91 -10.90
CA ASP A 231 -13.23 -8.82 -12.02
C ASP A 231 -13.17 -7.41 -12.62
N GLU A 232 -14.29 -6.69 -12.65
CA GLU A 232 -14.33 -5.28 -13.03
C GLU A 232 -13.53 -4.40 -12.05
N LEU A 233 -13.73 -4.59 -10.74
CA LEU A 233 -12.99 -3.84 -9.72
C LEU A 233 -11.47 -4.08 -9.82
N ILE A 234 -11.05 -5.35 -9.96
CA ILE A 234 -9.64 -5.70 -10.12
C ILE A 234 -9.08 -5.16 -11.45
N ARG A 235 -9.86 -5.18 -12.54
CA ARG A 235 -9.44 -4.60 -13.82
C ARG A 235 -9.19 -3.11 -13.70
N ALA A 236 -10.10 -2.36 -13.09
CA ALA A 236 -9.93 -0.94 -12.85
C ALA A 236 -8.71 -0.64 -11.96
N PHE A 237 -8.52 -1.42 -10.89
CA PHE A 237 -7.34 -1.34 -10.02
C PHE A 237 -6.02 -1.53 -10.79
N VAL A 238 -5.91 -2.60 -11.58
CA VAL A 238 -4.71 -2.90 -12.38
C VAL A 238 -4.48 -1.83 -13.46
N ASN A 239 -5.54 -1.34 -14.10
CA ASN A 239 -5.43 -0.28 -15.10
C ASN A 239 -4.92 1.03 -14.48
N ASN A 240 -5.43 1.41 -13.32
CA ASN A 240 -4.95 2.60 -12.60
C ASN A 240 -3.49 2.43 -12.18
N ALA A 241 -3.08 1.27 -11.67
CA ALA A 241 -1.67 1.00 -11.34
C ALA A 241 -0.76 1.12 -12.58
N ARG A 242 -1.17 0.57 -13.72
CA ARG A 242 -0.44 0.67 -15.00
C ARG A 242 -0.33 2.11 -15.51
N ILE A 243 -1.37 2.92 -15.34
CA ILE A 243 -1.33 4.34 -15.68
C ILE A 243 -0.27 5.05 -14.84
N LEU A 244 -0.25 4.81 -13.52
CA LEU A 244 0.76 5.40 -12.64
C LEU A 244 2.18 4.99 -13.05
N VAL A 245 2.43 3.70 -13.27
CA VAL A 245 3.75 3.20 -13.72
C VAL A 245 4.23 3.85 -15.04
N LYS A 246 3.31 4.12 -15.98
CA LYS A 246 3.61 4.70 -17.29
C LYS A 246 4.00 6.18 -17.24
N ILE A 247 3.56 6.90 -16.22
CA ILE A 247 3.72 8.36 -16.09
C ILE A 247 5.13 8.73 -15.55
N VAL A 248 5.94 7.76 -15.12
CA VAL A 248 7.30 7.93 -14.55
C VAL A 248 8.40 8.21 -15.57
#